data_AF-A0A250KQ22-F1
#
_entry.id   AF-A0A250KQ22-F1
#
_cell.length_a   1.000
_cell.length_b   1.000
_cell.length_c   1.000
_cell.angle_alpha   90.00
_cell.angle_beta   90.00
_cell.angle_gamma   90.00
#
_symmetry.space_group_name_H-M   'P 1'
#
loop_
_entity.id
_entity.type
_entity.pdbx_description
1 polymer ?
#
loop_
_entity_poly.entity_id
_entity_poly.type
_entity_poly.pdbx_seq_one_letter_code
_entity_poly.pdbx_strand_id
1 'polypeptide(L)'
;MSDMMPETETILAASRSILAAAEAMEWDRVERLGKERMPLIDKLFASADLEKGGAEFLARVIEEVQAIDGQVVYLIEAERNRAADELRNLKISRQCERAYRSAENK
;
A
#
# COMPACT_ATOMS: atom_id res chain seq x y z
N MET A 1 24.12 -5.32 22.50
CA MET A 1 22.74 -4.92 22.17
C MET A 1 22.84 -4.20 20.84
N SER A 2 22.18 -4.74 19.81
CA SER A 2 22.49 -4.51 18.40
C SER A 2 22.14 -3.08 17.95
N ASP A 3 23.07 -2.42 17.26
CA ASP A 3 22.95 -1.05 16.72
C ASP A 3 21.82 -0.87 15.68
N MET A 4 21.07 -1.93 15.33
CA MET A 4 20.01 -1.92 14.29
C MET A 4 18.57 -1.78 14.83
N MET A 5 18.36 -1.79 16.15
CA MET A 5 17.00 -1.69 16.72
C MET A 5 16.28 -0.37 16.33
N PRO A 6 16.93 0.81 16.38
CA PRO A 6 16.26 2.06 16.02
C PRO A 6 15.83 2.13 14.54
N GLU A 7 16.66 1.63 13.62
CA GLU A 7 16.38 1.65 12.18
C GLU A 7 15.23 0.71 11.82
N THR A 8 15.22 -0.48 12.40
CA THR A 8 14.16 -1.48 12.19
C THR A 8 12.82 -1.01 12.75
N GLU A 9 12.80 -0.40 13.94
CA GLU A 9 11.60 0.24 14.50
C GLU A 9 11.08 1.38 13.62
N THR A 10 11.98 2.19 13.06
CA THR A 10 11.60 3.28 12.15
C THR A 10 10.92 2.75 10.89
N ILE A 11 11.44 1.67 10.30
CA ILE A 11 10.82 1.03 9.12
C ILE A 11 9.46 0.43 9.48
N LEU A 12 9.33 -0.24 10.62
CA LEU A 12 8.03 -0.77 11.08
C LEU A 12 7.00 0.33 11.30
N ALA A 13 7.40 1.45 11.92
CA ALA A 13 6.53 2.60 12.12
C ALA A 13 6.10 3.21 10.77
N ALA A 14 7.00 3.31 9.79
CA ALA A 14 6.67 3.76 8.45
C ALA A 14 5.69 2.80 7.75
N SER A 15 5.92 1.48 7.82
CA SER A 15 5.02 0.46 7.27
C SER A 15 3.63 0.51 7.88
N ARG A 16 3.52 0.63 9.21
CA ARG A 16 2.23 0.80 9.90
C ARG A 16 1.52 2.09 9.50
N SER A 17 2.26 3.17 9.26
CA SER A 17 1.70 4.43 8.77
C SER A 17 1.16 4.33 7.34
N ILE A 18 1.82 3.54 6.48
CA ILE A 18 1.33 3.23 5.12
C ILE A 18 0.02 2.45 5.21
N LEU A 19 -0.04 1.42 6.06
CA LEU A 19 -1.25 0.64 6.28
C LEU A 19 -2.42 1.51 6.76
N ALA A 20 -2.19 2.34 7.78
CA ALA A 20 -3.22 3.25 8.30
C ALA A 20 -3.71 4.23 7.21
N ALA A 21 -2.83 4.71 6.33
CA ALA A 21 -3.23 5.55 5.20
C ALA A 21 -4.06 4.76 4.17
N ALA A 22 -3.72 3.50 3.90
CA ALA A 22 -4.48 2.63 3.01
C ALA A 22 -5.87 2.29 3.58
N GLU A 23 -5.97 2.00 4.88
CA GLU A 23 -7.25 1.79 5.58
C GLU A 23 -8.14 3.04 5.54
N ALA A 24 -7.55 4.22 5.58
CA ALA A 24 -8.23 5.51 5.45
C ALA A 24 -8.50 5.94 4.00
N MET A 25 -8.14 5.13 3.00
CA MET A 25 -8.24 5.43 1.55
C MET A 25 -7.46 6.69 1.11
N GLU A 26 -6.41 7.06 1.85
CA GLU A 26 -5.55 8.22 1.55
C GLU A 26 -4.44 7.82 0.56
N TRP A 27 -4.78 7.51 -0.69
CA TRP A 27 -3.87 6.91 -1.67
C TRP A 27 -2.63 7.77 -2.00
N ASP A 28 -2.79 9.09 -2.09
CA ASP A 28 -1.65 10.01 -2.29
C ASP A 28 -0.67 9.95 -1.12
N ARG A 29 -1.18 9.74 0.09
CA ARG A 29 -0.37 9.57 1.30
C ARG A 29 0.33 8.21 1.31
N VAL A 30 -0.34 7.15 0.88
CA VAL A 30 0.27 5.82 0.69
C VAL A 30 1.48 5.91 -0.26
N GLU A 31 1.33 6.56 -1.41
CA GLU A 31 2.43 6.73 -2.37
C GLU A 31 3.60 7.53 -1.78
N ARG A 32 3.30 8.66 -1.13
CA ARG A 32 4.32 9.51 -0.50
C ARG A 32 5.08 8.77 0.59
N LEU A 33 4.37 8.13 1.52
CA LEU A 33 4.99 7.35 2.61
C LEU A 33 5.80 6.17 2.07
N GLY A 34 5.35 5.52 0.98
CA GLY A 34 6.11 4.46 0.31
C GLY A 34 7.45 4.96 -0.24
N LYS A 35 7.46 6.15 -0.87
CA LYS A 35 8.70 6.81 -1.34
C LYS A 35 9.62 7.20 -0.18
N GLU A 36 9.06 7.66 0.94
CA GLU A 36 9.81 8.00 2.15
C GLU A 36 10.40 6.76 2.84
N ARG A 37 9.71 5.61 2.80
CA ARG A 37 10.16 4.35 3.41
C ARG A 37 11.29 3.67 2.64
N MET A 38 11.29 3.74 1.31
CA MET A 38 12.24 2.98 0.48
C MET A 38 13.72 3.23 0.83
N PRO A 39 14.19 4.49 0.98
CA PRO A 39 15.58 4.75 1.37
C PRO A 39 15.96 4.21 2.75
N LEU A 40 14.99 4.06 3.66
CA LEU A 40 15.24 3.49 4.99
C LEU A 40 15.53 2.00 4.89
N ILE A 41 14.77 1.29 4.05
CA ILE A 41 14.97 -0.13 3.75
C ILE A 41 16.34 -0.33 3.10
N ASP A 42 16.66 0.46 2.07
CA ASP A 42 17.96 0.38 1.38
C ASP A 42 19.12 0.60 2.34
N LYS A 43 19.01 1.61 3.21
CA LYS A 43 20.03 1.91 4.23
C LYS A 43 20.21 0.74 5.20
N LEU A 44 19.11 0.17 5.71
CA LEU A 44 19.16 -0.94 6.66
C LEU A 44 19.91 -2.15 6.06
N PHE A 45 19.61 -2.52 4.81
CA PHE A 45 20.26 -3.65 4.15
C PHE A 45 21.71 -3.35 3.74
N ALA A 46 22.06 -2.09 3.44
CA ALA A 46 23.42 -1.71 3.10
C ALA A 46 24.37 -1.72 4.33
N SER A 47 23.85 -1.46 5.53
CA SER A 47 24.63 -1.44 6.78
C SER A 47 24.52 -2.72 7.60
N ALA A 48 23.87 -3.76 7.08
CA ALA A 48 23.57 -4.97 7.84
C ALA A 48 24.82 -5.85 8.05
N ASP A 49 25.54 -5.64 9.15
CA ASP A 49 26.54 -6.61 9.63
C ASP A 49 25.82 -7.74 10.39
N LEU A 50 25.63 -8.87 9.73
CA LEU A 50 24.77 -9.97 10.18
C LEU A 50 25.50 -10.89 11.15
N GLU A 51 25.79 -10.41 12.35
CA GLU A 51 26.09 -11.33 13.46
C GLU A 51 24.86 -12.22 13.73
N LYS A 52 25.10 -13.49 14.10
CA LYS A 52 24.05 -14.53 14.21
C LYS A 52 22.82 -14.13 15.04
N GLY A 53 22.97 -13.27 16.06
CA GLY A 53 21.86 -12.77 16.87
C GLY A 53 21.04 -11.65 16.23
N GLY A 54 21.63 -10.84 15.35
CA GLY A 54 20.93 -9.79 14.60
C GLY A 54 20.11 -10.32 13.43
N ALA A 55 20.54 -11.45 12.85
CA ALA A 55 19.87 -12.05 11.70
C ALA A 55 18.46 -12.59 12.02
N GLU A 56 18.25 -13.26 13.16
CA GLU A 56 16.93 -13.78 13.54
C GLU A 56 15.94 -12.65 13.84
N PHE A 57 16.40 -11.60 14.53
CA PHE A 57 15.59 -10.42 14.80
C PHE A 57 15.20 -9.71 13.50
N LEU A 58 16.17 -9.48 12.61
CA LEU A 58 15.92 -8.86 11.31
C LEU A 58 14.95 -9.69 10.46
N ALA A 59 15.04 -11.02 10.50
CA ALA A 59 14.11 -11.89 9.80
C ALA A 59 12.66 -11.68 10.27
N ARG A 60 12.42 -11.60 11.58
CA ARG A 60 11.08 -11.31 12.13
C ARG A 60 10.55 -9.94 11.71
N VAL A 61 11.42 -8.92 11.68
CA VAL A 61 11.06 -7.58 11.21
C VAL A 61 10.67 -7.61 9.73
N ILE A 62 11.42 -8.33 8.89
CA ILE A 62 11.12 -8.49 7.46
C ILE A 62 9.76 -9.18 7.27
N GLU A 63 9.49 -10.26 8.02
CA GLU A 63 8.20 -10.96 7.97
C GLU A 63 7.05 -10.03 8.34
N GLU A 64 7.19 -9.19 9.37
CA GLU A 64 6.16 -8.22 9.76
C GLU A 64 5.94 -7.16 8.67
N VAL A 65 7.01 -6.60 8.10
CA VAL A 65 6.91 -5.64 6.99
C VAL A 65 6.22 -6.27 5.77
N GLN A 66 6.58 -7.50 5.41
CA GLN A 66 5.95 -8.21 4.30
C GLN A 66 4.47 -8.49 4.54
N ALA A 67 4.09 -8.86 5.78
CA ALA A 67 2.69 -9.05 6.13
C ALA A 67 1.89 -7.74 5.99
N ILE A 68 2.44 -6.62 6.45
CA ILE A 68 1.84 -5.29 6.29
C ILE A 68 1.71 -4.93 4.80
N ASP A 69 2.78 -5.11 4.02
CA ASP A 69 2.77 -4.78 2.59
C ASP A 69 1.74 -5.62 1.83
N GLY A 70 1.58 -6.90 2.19
CA GLY A 70 0.52 -7.76 1.65
C GLY A 70 -0.89 -7.22 1.93
N GLN A 71 -1.14 -6.70 3.12
CA GLN A 71 -2.42 -6.07 3.46
C GLN A 71 -2.66 -4.78 2.67
N VAL A 72 -1.63 -3.95 2.52
CA VAL A 72 -1.71 -2.72 1.71
C VAL A 72 -2.02 -3.05 0.25
N VAL A 73 -1.35 -4.04 -0.34
CA VAL A 73 -1.63 -4.49 -1.71
C VAL A 73 -3.07 -4.97 -1.85
N TYR A 74 -3.55 -5.78 -0.91
CA TYR A 74 -4.94 -6.24 -0.89
C TYR A 74 -5.95 -5.08 -0.91
N LEU A 75 -5.72 -4.05 -0.10
CA LEU A 75 -6.58 -2.86 -0.07
C LEU A 75 -6.54 -2.08 -1.39
N ILE A 76 -5.36 -1.91 -1.99
CA ILE A 76 -5.20 -1.25 -3.30
C ILE A 76 -5.97 -2.02 -4.39
N GLU A 77 -5.86 -3.35 -4.40
CA GLU A 77 -6.57 -4.17 -5.38
C GLU A 77 -8.09 -4.12 -5.20
N ALA A 78 -8.56 -4.14 -3.95
CA ALA A 78 -9.97 -4.00 -3.63
C ALA A 78 -10.53 -2.66 -4.14
N GLU A 79 -9.83 -1.55 -3.88
CA GLU A 79 -10.25 -0.22 -4.33
C GLU A 79 -10.20 -0.10 -5.87
N ARG A 80 -9.15 -0.61 -6.51
CA ARG A 80 -9.06 -0.65 -7.98
C ARG A 80 -10.26 -1.36 -8.59
N ASN A 81 -10.63 -2.51 -8.04
CA ASN A 81 -11.76 -3.29 -8.53
C ASN A 81 -13.09 -2.53 -8.34
N ARG A 82 -13.27 -1.90 -7.17
CA ARG A 82 -14.43 -1.05 -6.88
C ARG A 82 -14.54 0.10 -7.89
N ALA A 83 -13.47 0.85 -8.11
CA ALA A 83 -13.45 1.96 -9.05
C ALA A 83 -13.76 1.51 -10.49
N ALA A 84 -13.29 0.32 -10.89
CA ALA A 84 -13.58 -0.26 -12.20
C ALA A 84 -15.08 -0.61 -12.35
N ASP A 85 -15.71 -1.12 -11.30
CA ASP A 85 -17.15 -1.42 -11.29
C ASP A 85 -17.99 -0.15 -11.33
N GLU A 86 -17.63 0.88 -10.56
CA GLU A 86 -18.27 2.20 -10.60
C GLU A 86 -18.20 2.81 -12.01
N LEU A 87 -17.03 2.74 -12.66
CA LEU A 87 -16.86 3.20 -14.04
C LEU A 87 -17.73 2.43 -15.05
N ARG A 88 -17.88 1.10 -14.86
CA ARG A 88 -18.76 0.28 -15.70
C ARG A 88 -20.22 0.70 -15.55
N ASN A 89 -20.68 0.92 -14.32
CA ASN A 89 -22.04 1.38 -14.02
C ASN A 89 -22.32 2.76 -14.63
N LEU A 90 -21.35 3.67 -14.57
CA LEU A 90 -21.47 4.99 -15.20
C LEU A 90 -21.60 4.89 -16.72
N LYS A 91 -20.84 3.99 -17.37
CA LYS A 91 -20.94 3.75 -18.82
C LYS A 91 -22.31 3.22 -19.21
N ILE A 92 -22.85 2.26 -18.46
CA ILE A 92 -24.19 1.69 -18.70
C ILE A 92 -25.26 2.79 -18.55
N SER A 93 -25.19 3.58 -17.47
CA SER A 93 -26.13 4.68 -17.22
C SER A 93 -26.16 5.68 -18.38
N ARG A 94 -24.99 6.08 -18.88
CA ARG A 94 -24.86 6.97 -20.06
C ARG A 94 -25.44 6.35 -21.33
N GLN A 95 -25.32 5.04 -21.51
CA GLN A 95 -25.90 4.35 -22.65
C GLN A 95 -27.44 4.34 -22.58
N CYS A 96 -28.00 4.07 -21.41
CA CYS A 96 -29.45 4.12 -21.17
C CYS A 96 -30.02 5.52 -21.42
N GLU A 97 -29.36 6.57 -20.90
CA GLU A 97 -29.78 7.95 -21.15
C GLU A 97 -29.82 8.30 -22.65
N ARG A 98 -28.80 7.87 -23.41
CA ARG A 98 -28.78 8.07 -24.87
C ARG A 98 -29.93 7.34 -25.56
N ALA A 99 -30.21 6.10 -25.14
CA ALA A 99 -31.31 5.32 -25.67
C ALA A 99 -32.67 6.04 -25.43
N TYR A 100 -32.93 6.51 -24.20
CA TYR A 100 -34.15 7.24 -23.89
C TYR A 100 -34.31 8.52 -24.70
N ARG A 101 -33.27 9.36 -24.78
CA ARG A 101 -33.32 10.59 -25.60
C ARG A 101 -33.54 10.30 -27.10
N SER A 102 -33.02 9.18 -27.61
CA SER A 102 -33.25 8.79 -29.00
C SER A 102 -34.66 8.25 -29.27
N ALA A 103 -35.34 7.74 -28.23
CA ALA A 103 -36.72 7.29 -28.32
C ALA A 103 -37.72 8.45 -28.25
N GLU A 104 -37.40 9.50 -27.49
CA GLU A 104 -38.23 10.72 -27.38
C GLU A 104 -38.19 11.63 -28.62
N ASN A 105 -37.14 11.52 -29.45
CA ASN A 105 -36.99 12.31 -30.69
C ASN A 105 -37.46 11.55 -31.95
N LYS A 106 -38.20 10.44 -31.79
CA LYS A 106 -38.88 9.70 -32.86
C LYS A 106 -40.39 9.93 -32.78
#